data_AF-V2Y701-F1
#
_entry.id   AF-V2Y701-F1
#
_cell.length_a   1.000
_cell.length_b   1.000
_cell.length_c   1.000
_cell.angle_alpha   90.00
_cell.angle_beta   90.00
_cell.angle_gamma   90.00
#
_symmetry.space_group_name_H-M   'P 1'
#
loop_
_entity.id
_entity.type
_entity.pdbx_description
1 polymer ?
#
loop_
_entity_poly.entity_id
_entity_poly.type
_entity_poly.pdbx_seq_one_letter_code
_entity_poly.pdbx_strand_id
1 'polypeptide(L)' 'MLALAVGLRLNMDEVADFLRIAGYALSPISQTDTVVEYFIRKQEYNVLKINIVLFDYGPEPLSNG' A
#
# COMPACT_ATOMS: atom_id res chain seq x y z
N MET A 1 0.12 6.20 5.72
CA MET A 1 -0.79 6.57 4.60
C MET A 1 -1.28 5.37 3.80
N LEU A 2 -0.42 4.43 3.41
CA LEU A 2 -0.80 3.29 2.56
C LEU A 2 -1.89 2.40 3.16
N ALA A 3 -1.83 2.11 4.47
CA ALA A 3 -2.88 1.35 5.16
C ALA A 3 -4.27 2.00 5.05
N LEU A 4 -4.34 3.33 5.12
CA LEU A 4 -5.59 4.07 4.96
C LEU A 4 -6.08 4.03 3.51
N ALA A 5 -5.18 4.18 2.53
CA ALA A 5 -5.54 4.06 1.12
C ALA A 5 -6.07 2.66 0.77
N VAL A 6 -5.47 1.61 1.34
CA VAL A 6 -5.96 0.22 1.22
C VAL A 6 -7.32 0.05 1.92
N GLY A 7 -7.48 0.60 3.13
CA GLY A 7 -8.74 0.53 3.88
C GLY A 7 -9.90 1.23 3.19
N LEU A 8 -9.62 2.36 2.51
CA LEU A 8 -10.58 3.10 1.68
C LEU A 8 -10.76 2.48 0.28
N ARG A 9 -10.01 1.43 -0.07
CA ARG A 9 -10.04 0.75 -1.36
C ARG A 9 -9.80 1.69 -2.56
N LEU A 10 -8.88 2.64 -2.37
CA LEU A 10 -8.52 3.61 -3.41
C LEU A 10 -7.82 2.91 -4.58
N ASN A 11 -8.14 3.33 -5.80
CA ASN A 11 -7.38 2.94 -6.99
C ASN A 11 -6.05 3.72 -7.11
N MET A 12 -5.20 3.36 -8.08
CA MET A 12 -3.86 3.97 -8.19
C MET A 12 -3.85 5.48 -8.42
N ASP A 13 -4.80 6.02 -9.17
CA ASP A 13 -4.88 7.46 -9.41
C ASP A 13 -5.31 8.18 -8.12
N GLU A 14 -6.29 7.62 -7.40
CA GLU A 14 -6.73 8.12 -6.10
C GLU A 14 -5.62 8.05 -5.03
N VAL A 15 -4.82 6.98 -5.02
CA VAL A 15 -3.66 6.83 -4.13
C VAL A 15 -2.61 7.89 -4.41
N ALA A 16 -2.29 8.13 -5.69
CA ALA A 16 -1.32 9.14 -6.09
C ALA A 16 -1.79 10.54 -5.65
N ASP A 17 -3.06 10.86 -5.87
CA ASP A 17 -3.65 12.13 -5.43
C ASP A 17 -3.69 12.26 -3.91
N PHE A 18 -4.08 11.20 -3.20
CA PHE A 18 -4.12 11.15 -1.74
C PHE A 18 -2.73 11.40 -1.12
N LEU A 19 -1.69 10.74 -1.65
CA LEU A 19 -0.32 10.94 -1.19
C LEU A 19 0.19 12.34 -1.53
N ARG A 20 -0.10 12.83 -2.74
CA ARG A 20 0.30 14.16 -3.20
C ARG A 20 -0.27 15.27 -2.32
N ILE A 21 -1.53 15.17 -1.89
CA ILE A 21 -2.15 16.14 -0.97
C ILE A 21 -1.39 16.20 0.36
N ALA A 22 -0.84 15.08 0.81
CA ALA A 22 -0.04 14.99 2.03
C ALA A 22 1.47 15.29 1.81
N GLY A 23 1.90 15.61 0.58
CA GLY A 23 3.30 15.89 0.25
C GLY A 23 4.17 14.63 0.07
N TYR A 24 3.56 13.47 -0.19
CA TYR A 24 4.24 12.19 -0.39
C TYR A 24 4.10 11.69 -1.84
N ALA A 25 4.94 10.74 -2.21
CA ALA A 25 4.87 9.97 -3.46
C ALA A 25 5.27 8.51 -3.19
N LEU A 26 4.83 7.59 -4.05
CA LEU A 26 5.30 6.20 -4.02
C LEU A 26 6.76 6.14 -4.46
N SER A 27 7.55 5.35 -3.74
CA SER A 27 8.95 5.13 -4.01
C SER A 27 9.16 3.76 -4.65
N PRO A 28 9.70 3.66 -5.89
CA PRO A 28 9.91 2.38 -6.56
C PRO A 28 11.00 1.52 -5.90
N ILE A 29 11.80 2.07 -4.98
CA ILE A 29 12.77 1.33 -4.18
C ILE A 29 12.20 0.88 -2.83
N SER A 30 11.04 1.43 -2.42
CA SER A 30 10.34 0.97 -1.22
C SER A 30 9.63 -0.34 -1.55
N GLN A 31 10.06 -1.42 -0.88
CA GLN A 31 9.41 -2.72 -1.02
C GLN A 31 7.95 -2.63 -0.56
N THR A 32 7.67 -1.89 0.52
CA THR A 32 6.30 -1.66 1.00
C THR A 32 5.45 -1.01 -0.08
N ASP A 33 5.96 0.05 -0.71
CA ASP A 33 5.22 0.80 -1.74
C ASP A 33 4.96 -0.08 -2.96
N THR A 34 5.97 -0.85 -3.37
CA THR A 34 5.89 -1.78 -4.51
C THR A 34 4.86 -2.88 -4.27
N VAL A 35 4.87 -3.48 -3.08
CA VAL A 35 3.90 -4.52 -2.70
C VAL A 35 2.49 -3.93 -2.66
N VAL A 36 2.29 -2.79 -1.98
CA VAL A 36 0.97 -2.16 -1.91
C VAL A 36 0.46 -1.75 -3.29
N GLU A 37 1.30 -1.16 -4.13
CA GLU A 37 0.97 -0.80 -5.50
C GLU A 37 0.51 -2.03 -6.30
N TYR A 38 1.24 -3.16 -6.19
CA TYR A 38 0.86 -4.40 -6.85
C TYR A 38 -0.56 -4.85 -6.47
N PHE A 39 -0.88 -4.83 -5.17
CA PHE A 39 -2.19 -5.23 -4.67
C PHE A 39 -3.32 -4.28 -5.09
N ILE A 40 -3.08 -2.97 -5.06
CA ILE A 40 -4.05 -1.96 -5.50
C ILE A 40 -4.33 -2.10 -7.00
N ARG A 41 -3.30 -2.30 -7.83
CA ARG A 41 -3.46 -2.56 -9.28
C ARG A 41 -4.27 -3.83 -9.58
N LYS A 42 -4.25 -4.81 -8.67
CA LYS A 42 -5.05 -6.04 -8.74
C LYS A 42 -6.44 -5.93 -8.10
N GLN A 43 -6.79 -4.76 -7.56
CA GLN A 43 -8.01 -4.51 -6.80
C GLN A 43 -8.20 -5.49 -5.62
N GLU A 44 -7.09 -5.94 -5.03
CA GLU A 44 -7.06 -6.84 -3.89
C GLU A 44 -6.67 -6.06 -2.64
N TYR A 45 -7.65 -5.75 -1.81
CA TYR A 45 -7.49 -4.89 -0.62
C TYR A 45 -7.49 -5.68 0.70
N ASN A 46 -7.27 -7.00 0.64
CA ASN A 46 -7.18 -7.83 1.84
C ASN A 46 -5.88 -7.51 2.62
N VAL A 47 -6.02 -6.72 3.68
CA VAL A 47 -4.90 -6.28 4.53
C VAL A 47 -4.12 -7.45 5.11
N LEU A 48 -4.78 -8.56 5.47
CA LEU A 48 -4.09 -9.75 5.98
C LEU A 48 -3.17 -10.34 4.93
N LYS A 49 -3.65 -10.47 3.69
CA LYS A 49 -2.86 -10.99 2.56
C LYS A 49 -1.68 -10.08 2.23
N ILE A 50 -1.89 -8.77 2.25
CA ILE A 50 -0.83 -7.79 2.02
C ILE A 50 0.24 -7.89 3.12
N ASN A 51 -0.16 -7.99 4.38
CA ASN A 51 0.76 -8.14 5.50
C ASN A 51 1.58 -9.43 5.44
N ILE A 52 0.96 -10.55 5.04
CA ILE A 52 1.68 -11.82 4.84
C ILE A 52 2.79 -11.63 3.80
N VAL A 53 2.47 -11.00 2.68
CA VAL A 53 3.45 -10.74 1.63
C VAL A 53 4.55 -9.78 2.09
N LEU A 54 4.21 -8.71 2.82
CA LEU A 54 5.20 -7.80 3.39
C LEU A 54 6.14 -8.53 4.36
N PHE A 55 5.60 -9.39 5.21
CA PHE A 55 6.38 -10.19 6.13
C PHE A 55 7.38 -11.11 5.39
N ASP A 56 6.93 -11.74 4.29
CA ASP A 56 7.79 -12.63 3.48
C ASP A 56 8.96 -11.89 2.81
N TYR A 57 8.79 -10.60 2.48
CA TYR A 57 9.85 -9.79 1.87
C TYR A 57 10.72 -9.03 2.89
N GLY A 58 10.31 -8.96 4.16
CA GLY A 58 11.04 -8.29 5.24
C GLY A 58 10.53 -6.91 5.71
N PRO A 59 9.67 -6.17 4.96
CA PRO A 59 9.03 -4.97 5.49
C PRO A 59 8.08 -5.19 6.68
N GLU A 60 7.89 -4.13 7.45
CA GLU A 60 6.87 -4.08 8.51
C GLU A 60 5.44 -4.19 7.93
N PRO A 61 4.49 -4.80 8.66
CA PRO A 61 3.09 -4.91 8.22
C PRO A 61 2.39 -3.54 8.13
N LEU A 62 1.39 -3.43 7.25
CA LEU A 62 0.58 -2.22 7.09
C LEU A 62 -0.28 -1.89 8.31
N SER A 63 -0.69 -2.91 9.05
CA SER A 63 -1.55 -2.77 10.22
C SER A 63 -0.87 -3.39 11.43
N ASN A 64 -0.80 -2.63 12.51
CA ASN A 64 -0.45 -3.15 13.82
C ASN A 64 -1.66 -3.94 14.32
N GLY A 65 -1.54 -5.27 14.33
CA GLY A 65 -2.52 -6.16 14.97
C GLY A 65 -2.54 -5.96 16.48
#